data_AF-A0AA50HW01-F1
#
_entry.id   AF-A0AA50HW01-F1
#
_cell.length_a   1.000
_cell.length_b   1.000
_cell.length_c   1.000
_cell.angle_alpha   90.00
_cell.angle_beta   90.00
_cell.angle_gamma   90.00
#
_symmetry.space_group_name_H-M   'P 1'
#
loop_
_entity.id
_entity.type
_entity.pdbx_description
1 polymer ?
#
loop_
_entity_poly.entity_id
_entity_poly.type
_entity_poly.pdbx_seq_one_letter_code
_entity_poly.pdbx_strand_id
1 'polypeptide(L)' 'MQFTGTLHPPSGAVALVVMMTRPDWSFILTPTLEGSILLVLCAVVFNNLAEERTYPKHWL' A
#
# COMPACT_ATOMS: atom_id res chain seq x y z
N MET A 1 13.80 -9.35 2.82
CA MET A 1 12.62 -8.75 3.49
C MET A 1 11.86 -9.83 4.23
N GLN A 2 11.02 -10.66 3.58
CA GLN A 2 10.24 -11.70 4.28
C GLN A 2 11.10 -12.66 5.13
N PHE A 3 12.29 -13.03 4.64
CA PHE A 3 13.19 -13.92 5.37
C PHE A 3 13.96 -13.25 6.52
N THR A 4 14.13 -11.93 6.46
CA THR A 4 15.00 -11.16 7.35
C THR A 4 14.24 -10.12 8.18
N GLY A 5 12.92 -10.05 8.04
CA GLY A 5 12.07 -9.02 8.65
C GLY A 5 12.41 -7.58 8.26
N THR A 6 13.29 -7.37 7.28
CA THR A 6 13.76 -6.03 6.93
C THR A 6 12.71 -5.27 6.10
N LEU A 7 12.77 -3.93 6.16
CA LEU A 7 11.92 -3.03 5.36
C LEU A 7 12.35 -3.05 3.90
N HIS A 8 11.40 -3.26 2.98
CA HIS A 8 11.64 -3.29 1.54
C HIS A 8 12.24 -1.94 1.06
N PRO A 9 13.54 -1.89 0.70
CA PRO A 9 14.24 -0.65 0.39
C PRO A 9 13.61 0.08 -0.79
N PRO A 10 13.09 -0.61 -1.84
CA PRO A 10 12.37 0.08 -2.92
C PRO A 10 11.15 0.85 -2.44
N SER A 11 10.36 0.32 -1.50
CA SER A 11 9.20 1.03 -0.95
C SER A 11 9.61 2.27 -0.15
N GLY A 12 10.66 2.16 0.66
CA GLY A 12 11.20 3.30 1.41
C GLY A 12 11.83 4.37 0.50
N ALA A 13 12.53 3.95 -0.55
CA ALA A 13 13.16 4.85 -1.51
C ALA A 13 12.11 5.70 -2.26
N VAL A 14 10.98 5.13 -2.67
CA VAL A 14 9.90 5.89 -3.33
C VAL A 14 9.36 6.98 -2.40
N ALA A 15 9.10 6.66 -1.13
CA ALA A 15 8.64 7.66 -0.16
C ALA A 15 9.66 8.79 0.04
N LEU A 16 10.95 8.44 0.15
CA LEU A 16 12.04 9.42 0.26
C LEU A 16 12.13 10.33 -0.96
N VAL A 17 12.10 9.77 -2.17
CA VAL A 17 12.15 10.54 -3.43
C VAL A 17 11.01 11.54 -3.50
N VAL A 18 9.80 11.17 -3.08
CA VAL A 18 8.67 12.10 -3.07
C VAL A 18 8.85 13.18 -2.00
N MET A 19 9.34 12.88 -0.80
CA MET A 19 9.58 13.92 0.20
C MET A 19 10.66 14.93 -0.23
N MET A 20 11.62 14.51 -1.07
CA MET A 20 12.61 15.43 -1.65
C MET A 20 12.00 16.47 -2.59
N THR A 21 10.80 16.23 -3.14
CA THR A 21 10.10 17.23 -3.97
C THR A 21 9.43 18.34 -3.16
N ARG A 22 9.49 18.28 -1.83
CA ARG A 22 8.82 19.19 -0.88
C ARG A 22 7.31 19.29 -1.15
N PRO A 23 6.58 18.17 -1.08
CA PRO A 23 5.15 18.18 -1.33
C PRO A 23 4.39 18.89 -0.21
N ASP A 24 3.27 19.51 -0.56
CA ASP A 24 2.35 20.09 0.41
C ASP A 24 1.67 19.01 1.27
N TRP A 25 1.11 19.41 2.40
CA TRP A 25 0.36 18.52 3.31
C TRP A 25 -0.82 17.79 2.65
N SER A 26 -1.35 18.33 1.54
CA SER A 26 -2.37 17.68 0.72
C SER A 26 -1.92 16.33 0.15
N PHE A 27 -0.61 16.11 -0.01
CA PHE A 27 -0.04 14.87 -0.53
C PHE A 27 -0.40 13.63 0.30
N ILE A 28 -0.59 13.81 1.61
CA ILE A 28 -1.01 12.75 2.52
C ILE A 28 -2.41 12.25 2.15
N LEU A 29 -3.33 13.18 1.82
CA LEU A 29 -4.69 12.83 1.42
C LEU A 29 -4.70 12.30 -0.01
N THR A 30 -4.11 13.05 -0.94
CA THR A 30 -4.08 12.75 -2.37
C THR A 30 -2.67 12.96 -2.91
N PRO A 31 -1.99 11.92 -3.45
CA PRO A 31 -2.53 10.62 -3.82
C PRO A 31 -2.32 9.52 -2.75
N THR A 32 -1.69 9.81 -1.61
CA THR A 32 -1.19 8.74 -0.71
C THR A 32 -2.30 7.92 -0.07
N LEU A 33 -3.20 8.56 0.69
CA LEU A 33 -4.31 7.87 1.35
C LEU A 33 -5.30 7.30 0.33
N GLU A 34 -5.70 8.11 -0.66
CA GLU A 34 -6.59 7.69 -1.73
C GLU A 34 -6.06 6.44 -2.46
N GLY A 35 -4.80 6.47 -2.88
CA GLY A 35 -4.15 5.35 -3.55
C GLY A 35 -4.07 4.11 -2.65
N SER A 36 -3.80 4.28 -1.36
CA SER A 36 -3.75 3.17 -0.40
C SER A 36 -5.11 2.48 -0.24
N ILE A 37 -6.19 3.25 -0.16
CA ILE A 37 -7.56 2.75 -0.09
C ILE A 37 -7.90 2.00 -1.38
N LEU A 38 -7.56 2.56 -2.53
CA LEU A 38 -7.82 1.96 -3.83
C LEU A 38 -7.08 0.62 -3.98
N LEU A 39 -5.82 0.54 -3.55
CA LEU A 39 -5.05 -0.71 -3.55
C LEU A 39 -5.66 -1.78 -2.64
N VAL A 40 -6.11 -1.41 -1.43
CA VAL A 40 -6.79 -2.35 -0.52
C VAL A 40 -8.10 -2.82 -1.13
N LEU A 41 -8.91 -1.92 -1.70
CA LEU A 41 -10.15 -2.28 -2.38
C LEU A 41 -9.90 -3.23 -3.55
N CYS A 42 -8.93 -2.92 -4.42
CA CYS A 42 -8.54 -3.80 -5.53
C CYS A 42 -8.08 -5.16 -5.02
N ALA A 43 -7.27 -5.21 -3.97
CA ALA A 43 -6.81 -6.47 -3.38
C ALA A 43 -7.99 -7.28 -2.83
N VAL A 44 -8.93 -6.66 -2.11
CA VAL A 44 -10.11 -7.35 -1.55
C VAL A 44 -11.01 -7.86 -2.67
N VAL A 45 -11.36 -7.02 -3.64
CA VAL A 45 -12.23 -7.41 -4.75
C VAL A 45 -11.60 -8.54 -5.56
N PHE A 46 -10.33 -8.38 -5.95
CA PHE A 46 -9.66 -9.37 -6.79
C PHE A 46 -9.45 -10.71 -6.07
N ASN A 47 -9.05 -10.69 -4.78
CA ASN A 47 -8.79 -11.93 -4.06
C ASN A 47 -10.07 -12.68 -3.66
N ASN A 48 -11.22 -12.00 -3.51
CA ASN A 48 -12.51 -12.65 -3.24
C ASN A 48 -13.29 -13.03 -4.51
N LEU A 49 -12.81 -12.66 -5.70
CA LEU A 49 -13.44 -13.09 -6.95
C LEU A 49 -13.16 -14.56 -7.27
N ALA A 50 -12.12 -15.14 -6.66
CA ALA A 50 -11.82 -16.56 -6.76
C ALA A 50 -12.59 -17.34 -5.68
N GLU A 51 -13.42 -18.30 -6.09
CA GLU A 51 -14.30 -19.08 -5.19
C GLU A 51 -13.54 -19.82 -4.07
N GLU A 52 -12.30 -20.23 -4.31
CA GLU A 52 -11.47 -20.95 -3.33
C GLU A 52 -10.73 -20.04 -2.32
N ARG A 53 -10.83 -18.71 -2.45
CA ARG A 53 -10.04 -17.77 -1.63
C ARG A 53 -10.92 -16.71 -0.98
N THR A 54 -10.83 -16.65 0.35
CA THR A 54 -11.39 -15.55 1.13
C THR A 54 -10.25 -14.66 1.64
N TYR A 55 -10.31 -13.38 1.31
CA TYR A 55 -9.33 -12.37 1.71
C TYR A 55 -10.02 -11.11 2.25
N PRO A 56 -9.45 -10.41 3.23
CA PRO A 56 -8.31 -10.82 4.04
C PRO A 56 -8.75 -11.80 5.13
N LYS A 57 -7.84 -12.69 5.52
CA LYS A 57 -8.11 -13.66 6.59
C LYS A 57 -8.16 -13.00 7.98
N HIS A 58 -7.46 -11.88 8.15
CA HIS A 58 -7.42 -11.06 9.37
C HIS A 58 -7.29 -9.58 8.96
N TRP A 59 -8.11 -8.70 9.56
CA TRP A 59 -8.12 -7.25 9.30
C TRP A 59 -7.36 -6.43 10.36
N LEU A 60 -7.13 -7.02 11.54
CA LEU A 60 -6.49 -6.42 12.72
C LEU A 60 -5.38 -7.35 13.23
#